data_AF-A0A2G6ES21-F1
#
_entry.id   AF-A0A2G6ES21-F1
#
_cell.length_a   1.000
_cell.length_b   1.000
_cell.length_c   1.000
_cell.angle_alpha   90.00
_cell.angle_beta   90.00
_cell.angle_gamma   90.00
#
_symmetry.space_group_name_H-M   'P 1'
#
loop_
_entity.id
_entity.type
_entity.pdbx_description
1 polymer ?
#
loop_
_entity_poly.entity_id
_entity_poly.type
_entity_poly.pdbx_seq_one_letter_code
_entity_poly.pdbx_strand_id
1 'polypeptide(L)'
;VFITICAAVYSSTDLIFVRILSLASTWLFFGLIILMAIIVGMGAGEWLESGKLLGNYFTNLHKFALPINDYHAFYLFWWFAWSIMIGQFTARFVSGLKTWQVLLALLVFPSIPIAIWFAVLYEFHLKGVEPTMFLNITMVVVGVTFVINSLDSLIRLYTDNLNITPKRLGRNVYMIGNIVVLSVLVLLFKQNWLQIQWVGALVIGIYFACIAYIWLKKRSEFKAINSSPEENLLDFHKVDEVH
;
A
#
# COMPACT_ATOMS: atom_id res chain seq x y z
N VAL A 1 8.70 16.77 -0.89
CA VAL A 1 8.38 16.15 0.43
C VAL A 1 7.41 17.01 1.23
N PHE A 2 7.77 18.21 1.70
CA PHE A 2 6.83 19.05 2.47
C PHE A 2 5.53 19.35 1.71
N ILE A 3 5.63 19.76 0.44
CA ILE A 3 4.46 19.99 -0.44
C ILE A 3 3.60 18.72 -0.54
N THR A 4 4.22 17.55 -0.66
CA THR A 4 3.53 16.25 -0.71
C THR A 4 2.76 15.97 0.58
N ILE A 5 3.35 16.29 1.74
CA ILE A 5 2.68 16.17 3.05
C ILE A 5 1.49 17.12 3.10
N CYS A 6 1.67 18.39 2.75
CA CYS A 6 0.57 19.37 2.76
C CYS A 6 -0.57 18.95 1.82
N ALA A 7 -0.25 18.46 0.63
CA ALA A 7 -1.24 17.96 -0.33
C ALA A 7 -1.99 16.73 0.22
N ALA A 8 -1.28 15.78 0.85
CA ALA A 8 -1.91 14.60 1.46
C ALA A 8 -2.82 14.96 2.63
N VAL A 9 -2.38 15.86 3.52
CA VAL A 9 -3.20 16.33 4.66
C VAL A 9 -4.40 17.15 4.19
N TYR A 10 -4.26 17.92 3.11
CA TYR A 10 -5.40 18.61 2.51
C TYR A 10 -6.39 17.62 1.90
N SER A 11 -5.91 16.62 1.15
CA SER A 11 -6.74 15.54 0.61
C SER A 11 -7.47 14.79 1.72
N SER A 12 -6.89 14.72 2.92
CA SER A 12 -7.45 13.94 4.02
C SER A 12 -8.63 14.59 4.73
N THR A 13 -8.94 15.85 4.42
CA THR A 13 -10.09 16.54 5.02
C THR A 13 -11.43 16.09 4.45
N ASP A 14 -11.48 15.68 3.19
CA ASP A 14 -12.73 15.40 2.48
C ASP A 14 -12.65 14.11 1.64
N LEU A 15 -13.69 13.27 1.70
CA LEU A 15 -13.70 11.95 1.04
C LEU A 15 -13.71 12.02 -0.49
N ILE A 16 -14.16 13.14 -1.07
CA ILE A 16 -14.24 13.34 -2.52
C ILE A 16 -12.85 13.26 -3.15
N PHE A 17 -11.83 13.82 -2.49
CA PHE A 17 -10.47 13.84 -3.01
C PHE A 17 -9.90 12.44 -3.16
N VAL A 18 -10.17 11.54 -2.21
CA VAL A 18 -9.71 10.14 -2.22
C VAL A 18 -10.20 9.40 -3.45
N ARG A 19 -11.49 9.54 -3.76
CA ARG A 19 -12.13 8.84 -4.86
C ARG A 19 -11.51 9.28 -6.18
N ILE A 20 -11.38 10.59 -6.37
CA ILE A 20 -10.77 11.16 -7.58
C ILE A 20 -9.31 10.76 -7.67
N LEU A 21 -8.54 10.90 -6.59
CA LEU A 21 -7.11 10.63 -6.56
C LEU A 21 -6.79 9.15 -6.75
N SER A 22 -7.60 8.25 -6.19
CA SER A 22 -7.44 6.79 -6.35
C SER A 22 -7.77 6.34 -7.78
N LEU A 23 -8.84 6.86 -8.38
CA LEU A 23 -9.17 6.56 -9.78
C LEU A 23 -8.13 7.16 -10.73
N ALA A 24 -7.76 8.43 -10.52
CA ALA A 24 -6.77 9.11 -11.34
C ALA A 24 -5.39 8.43 -11.25
N SER A 25 -4.90 8.09 -10.05
CA SER A 25 -3.61 7.41 -9.89
C SER A 25 -3.57 6.05 -10.60
N THR A 26 -4.67 5.30 -10.54
CA THR A 26 -4.79 4.01 -11.25
C THR A 26 -4.67 4.19 -12.77
N TRP A 27 -5.45 5.11 -13.35
CA TRP A 27 -5.41 5.38 -14.79
C TRP A 27 -4.09 5.99 -15.25
N LEU A 28 -3.51 6.90 -14.46
CA LEU A 28 -2.20 7.48 -14.72
C LEU A 28 -1.10 6.40 -14.72
N PHE A 29 -1.20 5.41 -13.84
CA PHE A 29 -0.23 4.31 -13.78
C PHE A 29 -0.33 3.38 -14.99
N PHE A 30 -1.55 2.99 -15.39
CA PHE A 30 -1.73 2.20 -16.61
C PHE A 30 -1.33 2.99 -17.86
N GLY A 31 -1.64 4.28 -17.93
CA GLY A 31 -1.18 5.16 -19.00
C GLY A 31 0.35 5.25 -19.06
N LEU A 32 1.01 5.35 -17.90
CA LEU A 32 2.47 5.35 -17.82
C LEU A 32 3.08 4.03 -18.31
N ILE A 33 2.53 2.89 -17.89
CA ILE A 33 2.97 1.56 -18.37
C ILE A 33 2.90 1.48 -19.89
N ILE A 34 1.77 1.87 -20.48
CA ILE A 34 1.56 1.83 -21.93
C ILE A 34 2.54 2.75 -22.65
N LEU A 35 2.66 4.00 -22.18
CA LEU A 35 3.59 4.99 -22.73
C LEU A 35 5.03 4.46 -22.73
N MET A 36 5.47 3.89 -21.62
CA MET A 36 6.80 3.34 -21.48
C MET A 36 7.02 2.13 -22.39
N ALA A 37 6.06 1.21 -22.46
CA ALA A 37 6.13 0.06 -23.36
C ALA A 37 6.25 0.48 -24.84
N ILE A 38 5.54 1.55 -25.24
CA ILE A 38 5.67 2.12 -26.58
C ILE A 38 7.07 2.72 -26.80
N ILE A 39 7.58 3.50 -25.84
CA ILE A 39 8.87 4.17 -25.98
C ILE A 39 10.04 3.17 -26.07
N VAL A 40 10.01 2.10 -25.28
CA VAL A 40 11.04 1.03 -25.36
C VAL A 40 10.80 0.07 -26.53
N GLY A 41 9.73 0.28 -27.30
CA GLY A 41 9.36 -0.54 -28.45
C GLY A 41 9.13 -2.00 -28.06
N MET A 42 8.41 -2.25 -26.96
CA MET A 42 8.13 -3.59 -26.47
C MET A 42 7.05 -4.27 -27.34
N GLY A 43 7.45 -5.27 -28.12
CA GLY A 43 6.55 -6.08 -28.93
C GLY A 43 5.89 -7.22 -28.14
N ALA A 44 4.93 -7.90 -28.78
CA ALA A 44 4.22 -9.03 -28.17
C ALA A 44 5.14 -10.21 -27.79
N GLY A 45 6.27 -10.37 -28.49
CA GLY A 45 7.28 -11.37 -28.18
C GLY A 45 7.96 -11.10 -26.83
N GLU A 46 8.39 -9.86 -26.59
CA GLU A 46 9.03 -9.47 -25.33
C GLU A 46 8.08 -9.57 -24.13
N TRP A 47 6.80 -9.27 -24.32
CA TRP A 47 5.77 -9.51 -23.30
C TRP A 47 5.66 -10.99 -22.92
N LEU A 48 5.68 -11.87 -23.91
CA LEU A 48 5.63 -13.32 -23.68
C LEU A 48 6.88 -13.83 -22.98
N GLU A 49 8.06 -13.36 -23.39
CA GLU A 49 9.33 -13.73 -22.74
C GLU A 49 9.40 -13.25 -21.28
N SER A 50 9.00 -12.01 -21.01
CA SER A 50 8.85 -11.51 -19.64
C SER A 50 7.88 -12.37 -18.81
N GLY A 51 6.77 -12.81 -19.40
CA GLY A 51 5.83 -13.74 -18.77
C GLY A 51 6.45 -15.09 -18.42
N LYS A 52 7.30 -15.65 -19.31
CA LYS A 52 8.04 -16.90 -19.03
C LYS A 52 9.04 -16.70 -17.89
N LEU A 53 9.76 -15.57 -17.86
CA LEU A 53 10.69 -15.24 -16.79
C LEU A 53 9.99 -15.10 -15.44
N LEU A 54 8.79 -14.52 -15.41
CA LEU A 54 7.94 -14.51 -14.22
C LEU A 54 7.56 -15.93 -13.78
N GLY A 55 7.29 -16.84 -14.72
CA GLY A 55 7.07 -18.25 -14.41
C GLY A 55 8.26 -18.91 -13.69
N ASN A 56 9.49 -18.52 -14.05
CA ASN A 56 10.71 -19.03 -13.41
C ASN A 56 10.83 -18.63 -11.93
N TYR A 57 10.12 -17.61 -11.47
CA TYR A 57 10.04 -17.27 -10.04
C TYR A 57 9.57 -18.46 -9.21
N PHE A 58 8.52 -19.15 -9.66
CA PHE A 58 7.92 -20.28 -8.91
C PHE A 58 8.83 -21.51 -8.91
N THR A 59 9.57 -21.76 -9.99
CA THR A 59 10.51 -22.88 -10.08
C THR A 59 11.80 -22.62 -9.29
N ASN A 60 12.14 -21.35 -9.04
CA ASN A 60 13.36 -20.92 -8.33
C ASN A 60 13.08 -20.27 -6.97
N LEU A 61 11.90 -20.46 -6.38
CA LEU A 61 11.47 -19.78 -5.15
C LEU A 61 12.50 -19.86 -4.01
N HIS A 62 13.17 -21.01 -3.87
CA HIS A 62 14.21 -21.23 -2.86
C HIS A 62 15.37 -20.22 -2.95
N LYS A 63 15.75 -19.78 -4.16
CA LYS A 63 16.83 -18.80 -4.38
C LYS A 63 16.42 -17.37 -4.00
N PHE A 64 15.12 -17.09 -4.03
CA PHE A 64 14.55 -15.79 -3.63
C PHE A 64 14.16 -15.76 -2.15
N ALA A 65 13.99 -16.92 -1.52
CA ALA A 65 13.71 -17.02 -0.09
C ALA A 65 14.98 -17.05 0.75
N LEU A 66 16.04 -17.72 0.26
CA LEU A 66 17.28 -17.97 1.01
C LEU A 66 18.52 -17.90 0.10
N PRO A 67 19.67 -17.42 0.63
CA PRO A 67 19.86 -16.86 1.98
C PRO A 67 19.28 -15.45 2.12
N ILE A 68 18.75 -15.13 3.31
CA ILE A 68 18.31 -13.79 3.66
C ILE A 68 19.53 -12.86 3.72
N ASN A 69 19.43 -11.71 3.09
CA ASN A 69 20.43 -10.65 3.11
C ASN A 69 19.79 -9.31 3.53
N ASP A 70 20.57 -8.23 3.56
CA ASP A 70 20.09 -6.91 3.99
C ASP A 70 18.92 -6.37 3.16
N TYR A 71 18.88 -6.71 1.86
CA TYR A 71 17.76 -6.36 1.00
C TYR A 71 16.47 -7.07 1.45
N HIS A 72 16.53 -8.39 1.67
CA HIS A 72 15.40 -9.14 2.22
C HIS A 72 14.96 -8.60 3.57
N ALA A 73 15.91 -8.33 4.49
CA ALA A 73 15.61 -7.83 5.82
C ALA A 73 14.88 -6.47 5.76
N PHE A 74 15.36 -5.54 4.93
CA PHE A 74 14.73 -4.23 4.74
C PHE A 74 13.27 -4.36 4.29
N TYR A 75 12.99 -5.13 3.23
CA TYR A 75 11.62 -5.30 2.75
C TYR A 75 10.72 -6.06 3.71
N LEU A 76 11.24 -7.06 4.43
CA LEU A 76 10.47 -7.76 5.47
C LEU A 76 10.01 -6.78 6.56
N PHE A 77 10.93 -5.99 7.11
CA PHE A 77 10.57 -4.98 8.12
C PHE A 77 9.63 -3.90 7.57
N TRP A 78 9.83 -3.49 6.32
CA TRP A 78 8.90 -2.56 5.65
C TRP A 78 7.49 -3.16 5.56
N TRP A 79 7.34 -4.36 5.02
CA TRP A 79 6.03 -5.01 4.89
C TRP A 79 5.36 -5.24 6.24
N PHE A 80 6.11 -5.61 7.29
CA PHE A 80 5.58 -5.67 8.65
C PHE A 80 5.15 -4.30 9.18
N ALA A 81 5.91 -3.23 8.96
CA ALA A 81 5.51 -1.88 9.39
C ALA A 81 4.18 -1.43 8.74
N TRP A 82 3.91 -1.88 7.52
CA TRP A 82 2.68 -1.55 6.77
C TRP A 82 1.51 -2.50 7.02
N SER A 83 1.76 -3.68 7.59
CA SER A 83 0.77 -4.77 7.60
C SER A 83 -0.49 -4.43 8.40
N ILE A 84 -0.38 -3.66 9.49
CA ILE A 84 -1.55 -3.23 10.28
C ILE A 84 -2.45 -2.32 9.43
N MET A 85 -1.87 -1.34 8.75
CA MET A 85 -2.60 -0.38 7.93
C MET A 85 -3.30 -1.09 6.76
N ILE A 86 -2.55 -1.89 6.00
CA ILE A 86 -3.09 -2.66 4.87
C ILE A 86 -4.17 -3.61 5.38
N GLY A 87 -3.93 -4.33 6.48
CA GLY A 87 -4.90 -5.26 7.06
C GLY A 87 -6.20 -4.57 7.47
N GLN A 88 -6.13 -3.43 8.19
CA GLN A 88 -7.30 -2.66 8.58
C GLN A 88 -8.06 -2.11 7.37
N PHE A 89 -7.34 -1.62 6.35
CA PHE A 89 -7.95 -1.12 5.13
C PHE A 89 -8.65 -2.25 4.38
N THR A 90 -7.96 -3.36 4.09
CA THR A 90 -8.50 -4.53 3.39
C THR A 90 -9.72 -5.09 4.11
N ALA A 91 -9.69 -5.19 5.45
CA ALA A 91 -10.80 -5.73 6.23
C ALA A 91 -12.14 -5.01 5.99
N ARG A 92 -12.10 -3.73 5.60
CA ARG A 92 -13.31 -2.94 5.27
C ARG A 92 -13.97 -3.35 3.95
N PHE A 93 -13.26 -4.04 3.06
CA PHE A 93 -13.73 -4.36 1.69
C PHE A 93 -13.89 -5.85 1.42
N VAL A 94 -13.38 -6.72 2.31
CA VAL A 94 -13.38 -8.17 2.09
C VAL A 94 -14.50 -8.89 2.85
N SER A 95 -15.51 -8.15 3.29
CA SER A 95 -16.67 -8.77 3.94
C SER A 95 -17.40 -9.75 3.01
N GLY A 96 -17.89 -10.85 3.58
CA GLY A 96 -18.61 -11.90 2.86
C GLY A 96 -17.69 -12.88 2.13
N LEU A 97 -16.39 -12.63 2.06
CA LEU A 97 -15.41 -13.56 1.49
C LEU A 97 -14.92 -14.56 2.54
N LYS A 98 -14.75 -15.82 2.12
CA LYS A 98 -14.05 -16.83 2.92
C LYS A 98 -12.57 -16.47 3.03
N THR A 99 -11.91 -16.84 4.13
CA THR A 99 -10.49 -16.52 4.38
C THR A 99 -9.55 -16.90 3.22
N TRP A 100 -9.77 -18.04 2.57
CA TRP A 100 -8.96 -18.46 1.43
C TRP A 100 -9.20 -17.60 0.18
N GLN A 101 -10.41 -17.08 -0.02
CA GLN A 101 -10.73 -16.18 -1.13
C GLN A 101 -10.03 -14.84 -0.93
N VAL A 102 -10.01 -14.34 0.31
CA VAL A 102 -9.26 -13.14 0.69
C VAL A 102 -7.76 -13.35 0.45
N LEU A 103 -7.20 -14.49 0.87
CA LEU A 103 -5.80 -14.81 0.64
C LEU A 103 -5.45 -14.80 -0.86
N LEU A 104 -6.24 -15.47 -1.69
CA LEU A 104 -6.01 -15.48 -3.14
C LEU A 104 -6.16 -14.10 -3.76
N ALA A 105 -7.17 -13.33 -3.36
CA ALA A 105 -7.37 -11.97 -3.86
C ALA A 105 -6.16 -11.07 -3.54
N LEU A 106 -5.64 -11.16 -2.31
CA LEU A 106 -4.47 -10.38 -1.88
C LEU A 106 -3.16 -10.81 -2.54
N LEU A 107 -3.05 -12.07 -2.98
CA LEU A 107 -1.89 -12.56 -3.72
C LEU A 107 -1.98 -12.23 -5.22
N VAL A 108 -3.15 -12.37 -5.84
CA VAL A 108 -3.27 -12.28 -7.31
C VAL A 108 -3.44 -10.84 -7.78
N PHE A 109 -4.41 -10.09 -7.23
CA PHE A 109 -4.76 -8.78 -7.77
C PHE A 109 -3.63 -7.75 -7.69
N PRO A 110 -2.86 -7.64 -6.59
CA PRO A 110 -1.72 -6.74 -6.54
C PRO A 110 -0.55 -7.21 -7.41
N SER A 111 -0.37 -8.52 -7.60
CA SER A 111 0.75 -9.06 -8.37
C SER A 111 0.65 -8.81 -9.87
N ILE A 112 -0.55 -8.71 -10.44
CA ILE A 112 -0.75 -8.41 -11.87
C ILE A 112 -0.11 -7.06 -12.29
N PRO A 113 -0.48 -5.91 -11.71
CA PRO A 113 0.12 -4.64 -12.09
C PRO A 113 1.62 -4.56 -11.75
N ILE A 114 2.07 -5.22 -10.68
CA ILE A 114 3.50 -5.32 -10.33
C ILE A 114 4.25 -6.07 -11.44
N ALA A 115 3.75 -7.23 -11.86
CA ALA A 115 4.34 -8.04 -12.92
C ALA A 115 4.45 -7.26 -14.24
N ILE A 116 3.37 -6.57 -14.63
CA ILE A 116 3.34 -5.75 -15.85
C ILE A 116 4.34 -4.59 -15.76
N TRP A 117 4.38 -3.89 -14.62
CA TRP A 117 5.30 -2.78 -14.40
C TRP A 117 6.76 -3.20 -14.49
N PHE A 118 7.13 -4.29 -13.80
CA PHE A 118 8.49 -4.81 -13.82
C PHE A 118 8.88 -5.40 -15.18
N ALA A 119 7.94 -5.96 -15.94
CA ALA A 119 8.21 -6.42 -17.31
C ALA A 119 8.68 -5.25 -18.20
N VAL A 120 7.99 -4.11 -18.15
CA VAL A 120 8.40 -2.92 -18.92
C VAL A 120 9.74 -2.38 -18.44
N LEU A 121 9.95 -2.23 -17.13
CA LEU A 121 11.24 -1.77 -16.60
C LEU A 121 12.40 -2.69 -16.96
N TYR A 122 12.15 -4.00 -16.99
CA TYR A 122 13.16 -4.97 -17.35
C TYR A 122 13.57 -4.86 -18.83
N GLU A 123 12.63 -4.55 -19.72
CA GLU A 123 12.97 -4.27 -21.12
C GLU A 123 13.81 -3.01 -21.30
N PHE A 124 13.56 -1.94 -20.54
CA PHE A 124 14.44 -0.77 -20.53
C PHE A 124 15.87 -1.17 -20.14
N HIS A 125 16.00 -2.03 -19.14
CA HIS A 125 17.30 -2.56 -18.70
C HIS A 125 17.97 -3.42 -19.79
N LEU A 126 17.24 -4.37 -20.40
CA LEU A 126 17.77 -5.27 -21.43
C LEU A 126 18.23 -4.52 -22.68
N LYS A 127 17.44 -3.54 -23.14
CA LYS A 127 17.76 -2.74 -24.33
C LYS A 127 18.77 -1.62 -24.05
N GLY A 128 19.18 -1.44 -22.78
CA GLY A 128 20.10 -0.37 -22.37
C GLY A 128 19.56 1.03 -22.68
N VAL A 129 18.23 1.18 -22.72
CA VAL A 129 17.58 2.46 -23.02
C VAL A 129 17.45 3.24 -21.72
N GLU A 130 18.11 4.39 -21.65
CA GLU A 130 17.91 5.30 -20.53
C GLU A 130 16.57 6.04 -20.66
N PRO A 131 15.76 6.14 -19.59
CA PRO A 131 14.55 6.93 -19.64
C PRO A 131 14.85 8.40 -19.97
N THR A 132 14.13 8.93 -20.95
CA THR A 132 14.25 10.35 -21.33
C THR A 132 13.84 11.28 -20.19
N MET A 133 14.25 12.55 -20.24
CA MET A 133 13.83 13.55 -19.25
C MET A 133 12.31 13.65 -19.12
N PHE A 134 11.58 13.55 -20.24
CA PHE A 134 10.13 13.51 -20.25
C PHE A 134 9.58 12.33 -19.44
N LEU A 135 10.07 11.11 -19.70
CA LEU A 135 9.67 9.92 -18.95
C LEU A 135 9.97 10.03 -17.46
N ASN A 136 11.15 10.54 -17.09
CA ASN A 136 11.52 10.74 -15.69
C ASN A 136 10.54 11.69 -14.98
N ILE A 137 10.17 12.81 -15.62
CA ILE A 137 9.19 13.73 -15.07
C ILE A 137 7.82 13.05 -14.93
N THR A 138 7.38 12.31 -15.94
CA THR A 138 6.09 11.58 -15.88
C THR A 138 6.08 10.56 -14.74
N MET A 139 7.14 9.76 -14.59
CA MET A 139 7.28 8.81 -13.49
C MET A 139 7.25 9.51 -12.12
N VAL A 140 7.95 10.63 -11.98
CA VAL A 140 7.95 11.41 -10.74
C VAL A 140 6.55 11.94 -10.43
N VAL A 141 5.82 12.47 -11.42
CA VAL A 141 4.45 12.96 -11.22
C VAL A 141 3.55 11.82 -10.75
N VAL A 142 3.54 10.68 -11.45
CA VAL A 142 2.73 9.51 -11.09
C VAL A 142 3.11 8.98 -9.70
N GLY A 143 4.40 8.87 -9.41
CA GLY A 143 4.92 8.43 -8.12
C GLY A 143 4.51 9.36 -6.98
N VAL A 144 4.61 10.68 -7.17
CA VAL A 144 4.16 11.66 -6.18
C VAL A 144 2.65 11.57 -5.96
N THR A 145 1.84 11.37 -7.02
CA THR A 145 0.39 11.14 -6.88
C THR A 145 0.08 9.91 -6.03
N PHE A 146 0.81 8.79 -6.22
CA PHE A 146 0.66 7.61 -5.37
C PHE A 146 1.04 7.88 -3.91
N VAL A 147 2.13 8.61 -3.67
CA VAL A 147 2.54 8.99 -2.31
C VAL A 147 1.48 9.84 -1.64
N ILE A 148 0.89 10.82 -2.35
CA ILE A 148 -0.21 11.63 -1.81
C ILE A 148 -1.40 10.73 -1.48
N ASN A 149 -1.84 9.87 -2.40
CA ASN A 149 -2.99 8.99 -2.19
C ASN A 149 -2.80 8.01 -1.02
N SER A 150 -1.58 7.48 -0.89
CA SER A 150 -1.23 6.55 0.17
C SER A 150 -1.15 7.25 1.53
N LEU A 151 -0.47 8.41 1.60
CA LEU A 151 -0.42 9.22 2.83
C LEU A 151 -1.80 9.70 3.26
N ASP A 152 -2.62 10.11 2.31
CA ASP A 152 -3.99 10.53 2.54
C ASP A 152 -4.83 9.45 3.23
N SER A 153 -4.75 8.22 2.70
CA SER A 153 -5.42 7.05 3.28
C SER A 153 -4.87 6.67 4.66
N LEU A 154 -3.56 6.77 4.84
CA LEU A 154 -2.90 6.55 6.13
C LEU A 154 -3.37 7.58 7.16
N ILE A 155 -3.42 8.86 6.80
CA ILE A 155 -3.85 9.95 7.68
C ILE A 155 -5.26 9.69 8.20
N ARG A 156 -6.22 9.47 7.29
CA ARG A 156 -7.58 9.13 7.70
C ARG A 156 -7.62 7.94 8.65
N LEU A 157 -6.94 6.85 8.30
CA LEU A 157 -6.98 5.62 9.08
C LEU A 157 -6.50 5.84 10.52
N TYR A 158 -5.35 6.47 10.73
CA TYR A 158 -4.88 6.71 12.11
C TYR A 158 -5.69 7.79 12.81
N THR A 159 -6.16 8.82 12.10
CA THR A 159 -6.97 9.88 12.72
C THR A 159 -8.34 9.37 13.13
N ASP A 160 -8.93 8.44 12.38
CA ASP A 160 -10.17 7.77 12.75
C ASP A 160 -9.95 6.88 13.98
N ASN A 161 -8.88 6.06 13.98
CA ASN A 161 -8.54 5.19 15.11
C ASN A 161 -8.26 5.96 16.41
N LEU A 162 -7.68 7.16 16.33
CA LEU A 162 -7.39 8.03 17.47
C LEU A 162 -8.52 9.02 17.79
N ASN A 163 -9.60 9.03 17.02
CA ASN A 163 -10.69 10.00 17.10
C ASN A 163 -10.19 11.47 17.02
N ILE A 164 -9.24 11.74 16.11
CA ILE A 164 -8.63 13.03 15.77
C ILE A 164 -9.21 13.50 14.43
N THR A 165 -10.54 13.61 14.33
CA THR A 165 -11.21 13.89 13.05
C THR A 165 -11.40 15.40 12.81
N PRO A 166 -11.54 15.86 11.56
CA PRO A 166 -11.85 17.25 11.25
C PRO A 166 -13.14 17.74 11.94
N LYS A 167 -14.15 16.85 12.09
CA LYS A 167 -15.42 17.14 12.77
C LYS A 167 -15.23 17.48 14.25
N ARG A 168 -14.24 16.85 14.91
CA ARG A 168 -13.99 17.04 16.34
C ARG A 168 -13.05 18.21 16.64
N LEU A 169 -11.99 18.37 15.85
CA LEU A 169 -10.92 19.35 16.13
C LEU A 169 -11.06 20.65 15.33
N GLY A 170 -11.91 20.67 14.31
CA GLY A 170 -11.94 21.73 13.30
C GLY A 170 -10.83 21.54 12.26
N ARG A 171 -11.12 21.96 11.03
CA ARG A 171 -10.27 21.74 9.84
C ARG A 171 -8.84 22.27 10.02
N ASN A 172 -8.69 23.46 10.58
CA ASN A 172 -7.38 24.11 10.71
C ASN A 172 -6.46 23.40 11.70
N VAL A 173 -6.98 23.02 12.88
CA VAL A 173 -6.22 22.30 13.92
C VAL A 173 -5.83 20.92 13.41
N TYR A 174 -6.77 20.22 12.77
CA TYR A 174 -6.52 18.95 12.11
C TYR A 174 -5.38 19.05 11.09
N MET A 175 -5.44 20.04 10.19
CA MET A 175 -4.44 20.17 9.13
C MET A 175 -3.05 20.52 9.70
N ILE A 176 -2.95 21.52 10.56
CA ILE A 176 -1.67 21.95 11.14
C ILE A 176 -1.06 20.82 11.98
N GLY A 177 -1.87 20.15 12.82
CA GLY A 177 -1.41 19.06 13.66
C GLY A 177 -0.82 17.91 12.84
N ASN A 178 -1.53 17.45 11.80
CA ASN A 178 -1.04 16.37 10.96
C ASN A 178 0.18 16.77 10.12
N ILE A 179 0.24 18.00 9.60
CA ILE A 179 1.44 18.51 8.88
C ILE A 179 2.66 18.49 9.80
N VAL A 180 2.52 18.97 11.04
CA VAL A 180 3.61 19.00 12.02
C VAL A 180 4.07 17.59 12.37
N VAL A 181 3.13 16.70 12.74
CA VAL A 181 3.46 15.32 13.11
C VAL A 181 4.18 14.59 11.98
N LEU A 182 3.64 14.64 10.75
CA LEU A 182 4.26 13.98 9.59
C LEU A 182 5.62 14.58 9.24
N SER A 183 5.77 15.90 9.33
CA SER A 183 7.07 16.56 9.07
C SER A 183 8.12 16.16 10.11
N VAL A 184 7.74 16.08 11.39
CA VAL A 184 8.62 15.62 12.47
C VAL A 184 9.02 14.16 12.25
N LEU A 185 8.08 13.27 11.92
CA LEU A 185 8.38 11.87 11.63
C LEU A 185 9.35 11.71 10.46
N VAL A 186 9.17 12.49 9.38
CA VAL A 186 10.09 12.50 8.25
C VAL A 186 11.48 12.98 8.66
N LEU A 187 11.58 14.00 9.51
CA LEU A 187 12.87 14.50 10.02
C LEU A 187 13.56 13.46 10.91
N LEU A 188 12.82 12.82 11.82
CA LEU A 188 13.35 11.74 12.68
C LEU A 188 13.88 10.58 11.84
N PHE A 189 13.15 10.19 10.79
CA PHE A 189 13.61 9.16 9.86
C PHE A 189 14.86 9.59 9.09
N LYS A 190 14.87 10.80 8.52
CA LYS A 190 16.03 11.34 7.78
C LYS A 190 17.29 11.48 8.62
N GLN A 191 17.14 11.78 9.91
CA GLN A 191 18.26 11.91 10.84
C GLN A 191 18.68 10.57 11.47
N ASN A 192 18.11 9.44 11.01
CA ASN A 192 18.35 8.08 11.53
C ASN A 192 17.92 7.86 13.00
N TRP A 193 17.10 8.74 13.57
CA TRP A 193 16.49 8.53 14.90
C TRP A 193 15.37 7.50 14.86
N LEU A 194 14.75 7.32 13.69
CA LEU A 194 13.74 6.30 13.43
C LEU A 194 14.25 5.41 12.29
N GLN A 195 14.41 4.11 12.54
CA GLN A 195 14.79 3.15 11.50
C GLN A 195 13.70 2.11 11.30
N ILE A 196 13.61 1.58 10.07
CA ILE A 196 12.54 0.65 9.69
C ILE A 196 12.59 -0.63 10.52
N GLN A 197 13.76 -1.09 10.95
CA GLN A 197 13.88 -2.30 11.77
C GLN A 197 13.16 -2.13 13.11
N TRP A 198 13.24 -0.95 13.74
CA TRP A 198 12.57 -0.68 15.03
C TRP A 198 11.06 -0.69 14.87
N VAL A 199 10.54 -0.04 13.84
CA VAL A 199 9.10 0.01 13.57
C VAL A 199 8.57 -1.37 13.21
N GLY A 200 9.27 -2.09 12.33
CA GLY A 200 8.89 -3.46 11.95
C GLY A 200 8.96 -4.43 13.13
N ALA A 201 10.01 -4.37 13.95
CA ALA A 201 10.14 -5.20 15.16
C ALA A 201 9.03 -4.90 16.18
N LEU A 202 8.64 -3.63 16.35
CA LEU A 202 7.52 -3.25 17.20
C LEU A 202 6.21 -3.91 16.73
N VAL A 203 5.91 -3.84 15.42
CA VAL A 203 4.70 -4.48 14.87
C VAL A 203 4.72 -6.00 15.05
N ILE A 204 5.87 -6.63 14.81
CA ILE A 204 6.04 -8.07 15.06
C ILE A 204 5.77 -8.39 16.54
N GLY A 205 6.29 -7.59 17.47
CA GLY A 205 6.02 -7.71 18.91
C GLY A 205 4.53 -7.59 19.25
N ILE A 206 3.83 -6.64 18.64
CA ILE A 206 2.37 -6.48 18.78
C ILE A 206 1.66 -7.76 18.30
N TYR A 207 2.05 -8.34 17.16
CA TYR A 207 1.44 -9.56 16.65
C TYR A 207 1.61 -10.73 17.61
N PHE A 208 2.82 -10.95 18.13
CA PHE A 208 3.06 -11.98 19.13
C PHE A 208 2.25 -11.74 20.41
N ALA A 209 2.17 -10.49 20.88
CA ALA A 209 1.37 -10.13 22.06
C ALA A 209 -0.13 -10.40 21.83
N CYS A 210 -0.66 -10.06 20.64
CA CYS A 210 -2.05 -10.35 20.27
C CYS A 210 -2.33 -11.86 20.21
N ILE A 211 -1.44 -12.64 19.58
CA ILE A 211 -1.58 -14.10 19.51
C ILE A 211 -1.54 -14.71 20.91
N ALA A 212 -0.59 -14.30 21.75
CA ALA A 212 -0.48 -14.75 23.13
C ALA A 212 -1.75 -14.39 23.94
N TYR A 213 -2.26 -13.17 23.80
CA TYR A 213 -3.49 -12.74 24.46
C TYR A 213 -4.70 -13.58 24.03
N ILE A 214 -4.87 -13.82 22.72
CA ILE A 214 -5.95 -14.65 22.19
C ILE A 214 -5.86 -16.06 22.78
N TRP A 215 -4.66 -16.65 22.78
CA TRP A 215 -4.46 -18.01 23.26
C TRP A 215 -4.67 -18.16 24.77
N LEU A 216 -4.24 -17.18 25.57
CA LEU A 216 -4.30 -17.21 27.04
C LEU A 216 -5.66 -16.78 27.60
N LYS A 217 -6.36 -15.85 26.96
CA LYS A 217 -7.57 -15.20 27.53
C LYS A 217 -8.83 -15.39 26.69
N LYS A 218 -8.70 -15.60 25.38
CA LYS A 218 -9.83 -15.55 24.43
C LYS A 218 -9.95 -16.79 23.54
N ARG A 219 -9.39 -17.91 23.98
CA ARG A 219 -9.32 -19.15 23.20
C ARG A 219 -10.70 -19.73 22.88
N SER A 220 -11.64 -19.66 23.82
CA SER A 220 -13.02 -20.12 23.60
C SER A 220 -13.76 -19.24 22.60
N GLU A 221 -13.68 -17.91 22.76
CA GLU A 221 -14.27 -16.93 21.85
C GLU A 221 -13.73 -17.08 20.43
N PHE A 222 -12.41 -17.24 20.27
CA PHE A 222 -11.79 -17.44 18.96
C PHE A 222 -12.26 -18.74 18.28
N LYS A 223 -12.37 -19.84 19.04
CA LYS A 223 -12.87 -21.11 18.51
C LYS A 223 -14.34 -21.08 18.14
N ALA A 224 -15.12 -20.16 18.71
CA ALA A 224 -16.54 -20.01 18.42
C ALA A 224 -16.82 -19.20 17.14
N ILE A 225 -15.78 -18.61 16.51
CA ILE A 225 -15.93 -17.87 15.26
C ILE A 225 -16.22 -18.85 14.12
N ASN A 226 -17.48 -18.92 13.71
CA ASN A 226 -17.95 -19.80 12.63
C ASN A 226 -18.26 -19.04 11.32
N SER A 227 -18.37 -17.71 11.36
CA SER A 227 -18.60 -16.86 10.18
C SER A 227 -18.14 -15.42 10.46
N SER A 228 -18.10 -14.60 9.41
CA SER A 228 -18.00 -13.14 9.58
C SER A 228 -19.20 -12.62 10.39
N PRO A 229 -19.03 -11.61 11.26
CA PRO A 229 -20.13 -10.93 11.93
C PRO A 229 -21.21 -10.49 10.93
N GLU A 230 -22.48 -10.58 11.30
CA GLU A 230 -23.62 -10.13 10.46
C GLU A 230 -23.53 -8.62 10.13
N GLU A 231 -22.94 -7.83 11.03
CA GLU A 231 -22.68 -6.40 10.86
C GLU A 231 -21.76 -6.06 9.68
N ASN A 232 -21.00 -7.05 9.18
CA ASN A 232 -20.14 -6.87 8.03
C ASN A 232 -20.89 -6.99 6.70
N LEU A 233 -22.18 -7.36 6.65
CA LEU A 233 -22.95 -7.39 5.40
C LEU A 233 -22.79 -6.04 4.68
N LEU A 234 -22.21 -6.09 3.47
CA LEU A 234 -21.94 -4.91 2.65
C LEU A 234 -23.28 -4.29 2.26
N ASP A 235 -23.68 -3.27 3.00
CA ASP A 235 -24.76 -2.38 2.58
C ASP A 235 -24.20 -1.40 1.55
N PHE A 236 -24.34 -1.74 0.27
CA PHE A 236 -23.90 -0.90 -0.85
C PHE A 236 -24.62 0.46 -0.89
N HIS A 237 -25.73 0.64 -0.15
CA HIS A 237 -26.48 1.89 -0.06
C HIS A 237 -26.01 2.82 1.05
N LYS A 238 -25.16 2.38 2.00
CA LYS A 238 -24.53 3.29 2.98
C LYS A 238 -23.63 4.35 2.35
N VAL A 239 -23.18 4.14 1.11
CA VAL A 239 -22.42 5.13 0.35
C VAL A 239 -23.32 6.28 -0.12
N ASP A 240 -24.62 6.02 -0.32
CA ASP A 240 -25.61 7.01 -0.75
C ASP A 240 -26.11 7.89 0.42
N GLU A 241 -26.04 7.40 1.66
CA GLU A 241 -26.53 8.11 2.87
C GLU A 241 -25.55 9.15 3.44
N VAL A 242 -24.33 9.26 2.92
CA VAL A 242 -23.30 10.22 3.39
C VAL A 242 -23.22 11.46 2.46
N HIS A 243 -24.26 11.70 1.66
CA HIS A 243 -24.42 12.90 0.84
C HIS A 243 -25.12 14.03 1.59
#